data_AF-A0A929EBR7-F1
#
_entry.id   AF-A0A929EBR7-F1
#
_cell.length_a   1.000
_cell.length_b   1.000
_cell.length_c   1.000
_cell.angle_alpha   90.00
_cell.angle_beta   90.00
_cell.angle_gamma   90.00
#
_symmetry.space_group_name_H-M   'P 1'
#
loop_
_entity.id
_entity.type
_entity.pdbx_description
1 polymer ?
#
loop_
_entity_poly.entity_id
_entity_poly.type
_entity_poly.pdbx_seq_one_letter_code
_entity_poly.pdbx_strand_id
1 'polypeptide(L)'
;MNKIWYYVSLFPSLAALIGMSLAYVSYTQQWGGDAKISTVIAVFFCEIVMVIAVFGSLSYMKQERTSTTKKILILNISIAITGALSGIYLFLSQG
;
A
#
# COMPACT_ATOMS: atom_id res chain seq x y z
N MET A 1 10.20 -21.94 2.71
CA MET A 1 9.98 -20.52 3.07
C MET A 1 9.79 -20.45 4.58
N ASN A 2 10.64 -19.72 5.31
CA ASN A 2 10.41 -19.51 6.74
C ASN A 2 9.06 -18.79 6.91
N LYS A 3 8.14 -19.36 7.70
CA LYS A 3 6.76 -18.86 7.87
C LYS A 3 6.70 -17.36 8.14
N ILE A 4 7.68 -16.83 8.87
CA ILE A 4 7.82 -15.41 9.22
C ILE A 4 7.88 -14.51 7.98
N TRP A 5 8.67 -14.86 6.97
CA TRP A 5 8.82 -14.03 5.75
C TRP A 5 7.55 -13.99 4.90
N TYR A 6 6.76 -15.06 4.94
CA TYR A 6 5.43 -15.06 4.33
C TYR A 6 4.52 -14.01 4.98
N TYR A 7 4.46 -13.97 6.31
CA TYR A 7 3.61 -12.99 7.00
C TYR A 7 4.07 -11.55 6.78
N VAL A 8 5.39 -11.30 6.84
CA VAL A 8 5.98 -9.98 6.56
C VAL A 8 5.59 -9.47 5.17
N SER A 9 5.45 -10.37 4.20
CA SER A 9 5.06 -9.97 2.85
C SER A 9 3.60 -9.68 2.60
N LEU A 10 2.72 -10.09 3.51
CA LEU A 10 1.31 -9.74 3.46
C LEU A 10 1.04 -8.39 4.14
N PHE A 11 2.04 -7.87 4.85
CA PHE A 11 1.97 -6.58 5.55
C PHE A 11 1.64 -5.38 4.64
N PRO A 12 2.18 -5.26 3.40
CA PRO A 12 1.75 -4.22 2.47
C PRO A 12 0.25 -4.26 2.16
N SER A 13 -0.32 -5.45 1.96
CA SER A 13 -1.75 -5.62 1.70
C SER A 13 -2.61 -5.24 2.91
N LEU A 14 -2.16 -5.60 4.12
CA LEU A 14 -2.83 -5.21 5.36
C LEU A 14 -2.81 -3.68 5.55
N ALA A 15 -1.65 -3.05 5.35
CA ALA A 15 -1.52 -1.60 5.41
C ALA A 15 -2.41 -0.89 4.38
N ALA A 16 -2.49 -1.43 3.16
CA ALA A 16 -3.36 -0.91 2.11
C ALA A 16 -4.83 -0.98 2.48
N LEU A 17 -5.26 -2.09 3.08
CA LEU A 17 -6.65 -2.27 3.52
C LEU A 17 -7.03 -1.32 4.65
N ILE A 18 -6.15 -1.13 5.63
CA ILE A 18 -6.35 -0.17 6.73
C ILE A 18 -6.40 1.25 6.19
N GLY A 19 -5.45 1.62 5.32
CA GLY A 19 -5.38 2.95 4.72
C GLY A 19 -6.60 3.28 3.88
N MET A 20 -7.05 2.36 3.04
CA MET A 20 -8.25 2.52 2.22
C MET A 20 -9.51 2.64 3.09
N SER A 21 -9.60 1.85 4.16
CA SER A 21 -10.73 1.92 5.10
C SER A 21 -10.78 3.26 5.84
N LEU A 22 -9.64 3.76 6.31
CA LEU A 22 -9.54 5.07 6.96
C LEU A 22 -9.86 6.22 5.98
N ALA A 23 -9.33 6.16 4.76
CA ALA A 23 -9.65 7.13 3.72
C ALA A 23 -11.16 7.14 3.41
N TYR A 24 -11.78 5.96 3.25
CA TYR A 24 -13.21 5.84 2.99
C TYR A 24 -14.07 6.35 4.16
N VAL A 25 -13.74 5.97 5.40
CA VAL A 25 -14.46 6.45 6.58
C VAL A 25 -14.31 7.96 6.74
N SER A 26 -13.11 8.50 6.56
CA SER A 26 -12.89 9.96 6.65
C SER A 26 -13.67 10.74 5.58
N TYR A 27 -13.80 10.19 4.37
CA TYR A 27 -14.60 10.78 3.30
C TYR A 27 -16.10 10.73 3.61
N THR A 28 -16.62 9.56 3.98
CA THR A 28 -18.06 9.35 4.23
C THR A 28 -18.56 10.08 5.47
N GLN A 29 -17.76 10.12 6.53
CA GLN A 29 -18.08 10.81 7.78
C GLN A 29 -17.71 12.30 7.73
N GLN A 30 -17.24 12.81 6.58
CA GLN A 30 -16.80 14.19 6.38
C GLN A 30 -15.89 14.67 7.53
N TRP A 31 -14.86 13.89 7.86
CA TRP A 31 -13.91 14.28 8.89
C TRP A 31 -13.32 15.66 8.53
N GLY A 32 -13.60 16.65 9.37
CA GLY A 32 -13.25 18.07 9.18
C GLY A 32 -13.93 18.78 8.01
N GLY A 33 -15.06 18.28 7.52
CA GLY A 33 -15.99 19.01 6.63
C GLY A 33 -15.53 19.23 5.19
N ASP A 34 -14.35 18.71 4.81
CA ASP A 34 -13.78 18.85 3.47
C ASP A 34 -13.17 17.53 3.00
N ALA A 35 -13.28 17.24 1.70
CA ALA A 35 -12.62 16.11 1.05
C ALA A 35 -11.08 16.17 1.17
N LYS A 36 -10.50 17.36 1.41
CA LYS A 36 -9.06 17.53 1.62
C LYS A 36 -8.48 16.61 2.70
N ILE A 37 -9.15 16.46 3.83
CA ILE A 37 -8.65 15.61 4.92
C ILE A 37 -8.60 14.14 4.50
N SER A 38 -9.64 13.67 3.81
CA SER A 38 -9.66 12.30 3.28
C SER A 38 -8.54 12.06 2.26
N THR A 39 -8.22 13.07 1.44
CA THR A 39 -7.12 12.98 0.48
C THR A 39 -5.76 12.96 1.15
N VAL A 40 -5.53 13.79 2.18
CA VAL A 40 -4.27 13.76 2.95
C VAL A 40 -4.06 12.39 3.60
N ILE A 41 -5.11 11.83 4.22
CA ILE A 41 -5.07 10.49 4.80
C ILE A 41 -4.76 9.44 3.72
N ALA A 42 -5.45 9.49 2.58
CA ALA A 42 -5.25 8.56 1.48
C ALA A 42 -3.82 8.61 0.91
N VAL A 43 -3.27 9.80 0.70
CA VAL A 43 -1.90 9.99 0.19
C VAL A 43 -0.87 9.47 1.19
N PHE A 44 -1.01 9.83 2.47
CA PHE A 44 -0.11 9.36 3.53
C PHE A 44 -0.07 7.82 3.62
N PHE A 45 -1.22 7.16 3.57
CA PHE A 45 -1.27 5.70 3.57
C PHE A 45 -0.74 5.09 2.27
N CYS A 46 -0.94 5.72 1.10
CA CYS A 46 -0.33 5.27 -0.15
C CYS A 46 1.20 5.27 -0.05
N GLU A 47 1.80 6.29 0.55
CA GLU A 47 3.25 6.36 0.78
C GLU A 47 3.75 5.25 1.70
N ILE A 48 3.07 5.02 2.84
CA ILE A 48 3.41 3.94 3.77
C ILE A 48 3.35 2.58 3.06
N VAL A 49 2.27 2.33 2.31
CA VAL A 49 2.06 1.08 1.57
C VAL A 49 3.15 0.86 0.54
N MET A 50 3.52 1.90 -0.22
CA MET A 50 4.63 1.84 -1.17
C MET A 50 5.95 1.47 -0.50
N VAL A 51 6.30 2.14 0.60
CA VAL A 51 7.55 1.88 1.34
C VAL A 51 7.58 0.42 1.78
N ILE A 52 6.52 -0.06 2.43
CA ILE A 52 6.45 -1.44 2.92
C ILE A 52 6.48 -2.44 1.75
N ALA A 53 5.79 -2.17 0.65
CA ALA A 53 5.76 -3.04 -0.53
C ALA A 53 7.15 -3.15 -1.19
N VAL A 54 7.90 -2.06 -1.27
CA VAL A 54 9.28 -2.05 -1.80
C VAL A 54 10.21 -2.81 -0.87
N PHE A 55 10.17 -2.57 0.45
CA PHE A 55 10.98 -3.32 1.42
C PHE A 55 10.66 -4.82 1.43
N GLY A 56 9.37 -5.18 1.31
CA GLY A 56 8.93 -6.56 1.16
C GLY A 56 9.50 -7.20 -0.11
N SER A 57 9.46 -6.47 -1.24
CA SER A 57 10.01 -6.93 -2.52
C SER A 57 11.53 -7.13 -2.49
N LEU A 58 12.27 -6.20 -1.87
CA LEU A 58 13.73 -6.30 -1.69
C LEU A 58 14.13 -7.49 -0.81
N SER A 59 13.36 -7.76 0.25
CA SER A 59 13.56 -8.91 1.11
C SER A 59 13.39 -10.23 0.37
N TYR A 60 12.53 -10.25 -0.65
CA TYR A 60 12.31 -11.43 -1.51
C TYR A 60 13.38 -11.67 -2.55
N MET A 61 14.04 -10.61 -3.04
CA MET A 61 15.16 -10.77 -3.98
C MET A 61 16.33 -11.57 -3.37
N LYS A 62 16.41 -11.63 -2.04
CA LYS A 62 17.43 -12.37 -1.29
C LYS A 62 17.07 -13.86 -1.04
N GLN A 63 15.90 -14.34 -1.46
CA GLN A 63 15.44 -15.72 -1.21
C GLN A 63 15.39 -16.59 -2.48
N GLU A 64 15.41 -17.91 -2.29
CA GLU A 64 15.25 -18.88 -3.39
C GLU A 64 13.92 -18.68 -4.14
N ARG A 65 14.01 -18.73 -5.48
CA ARG A 65 12.91 -18.43 -6.40
C ARG A 65 11.95 -19.61 -6.54
N THR A 66 11.04 -19.77 -5.58
CA THR A 66 9.88 -20.66 -5.75
C THR A 66 8.73 -19.97 -6.48
N SER A 67 7.81 -20.74 -7.07
CA SER A 67 6.63 -20.21 -7.78
C SER A 67 5.77 -19.31 -6.88
N THR A 68 5.61 -19.68 -5.61
CA THR A 68 4.89 -18.89 -4.60
C THR A 68 5.59 -17.56 -4.32
N THR A 69 6.92 -17.56 -4.17
CA THR A 69 7.71 -16.34 -3.95
C THR A 69 7.55 -15.35 -5.10
N LYS A 70 7.54 -15.84 -6.36
CA LYS A 70 7.32 -14.98 -7.54
C LYS A 70 5.95 -14.32 -7.53
N LYS A 71 4.89 -15.04 -7.17
CA LYS A 71 3.53 -14.48 -7.09
C LYS A 71 3.43 -13.37 -6.05
N ILE A 72 4.05 -13.55 -4.89
CA ILE A 72 4.06 -12.54 -3.83
C ILE A 72 4.87 -11.31 -4.24
N LEU A 73 6.00 -11.51 -4.91
CA LEU A 73 6.80 -10.41 -5.45
C LEU A 73 5.99 -9.57 -6.45
N ILE A 74 5.30 -10.22 -7.38
CA ILE A 74 4.43 -9.54 -8.35
C ILE A 74 3.33 -8.77 -7.63
N LEU A 75 2.66 -9.38 -6.64
CA LEU A 75 1.63 -8.73 -5.85
C LEU A 75 2.14 -7.45 -5.18
N ASN A 76 3.29 -7.51 -4.51
CA ASN A 76 3.87 -6.35 -3.83
C ASN A 76 4.28 -5.25 -4.80
N ILE A 77 4.84 -5.60 -5.96
CA ILE A 77 5.15 -4.63 -7.02
C ILE A 77 3.88 -3.99 -7.55
N SER A 78 2.82 -4.76 -7.81
CA SER A 78 1.53 -4.23 -8.25
C SER A 78 0.94 -3.28 -7.21
N ILE A 79 0.97 -3.63 -5.92
CA ILE A 79 0.51 -2.75 -4.82
C ILE A 79 1.31 -1.45 -4.80
N ALA A 80 2.64 -1.53 -4.95
CA ALA A 80 3.49 -0.34 -4.99
C ALA A 80 3.15 0.58 -6.17
N ILE A 81 2.99 0.03 -7.38
CA ILE A 81 2.63 0.79 -8.58
C ILE A 81 1.25 1.42 -8.43
N THR A 82 0.26 0.66 -7.95
CA THR A 82 -1.09 1.20 -7.71
C THR A 82 -1.07 2.30 -6.66
N GLY A 83 -0.35 2.11 -5.54
CA GLY A 83 -0.17 3.14 -4.52
C GLY A 83 0.46 4.42 -5.07
N ALA A 84 1.49 4.30 -5.93
CA ALA A 84 2.12 5.43 -6.60
C ALA A 84 1.14 6.19 -7.50
N LEU A 85 0.41 5.47 -8.36
CA LEU A 85 -0.57 6.05 -9.27
C LEU A 85 -1.72 6.72 -8.53
N SER A 86 -2.25 6.08 -7.48
CA SER A 86 -3.30 6.64 -6.64
C SER A 86 -2.82 7.89 -5.90
N GLY A 87 -1.61 7.87 -5.33
CA GLY A 87 -1.01 9.04 -4.68
C GLY A 87 -0.85 10.21 -5.64
N ILE A 88 -0.28 9.96 -6.83
CA ILE A 88 -0.10 10.99 -7.88
C ILE A 88 -1.45 11.55 -8.33
N TYR A 89 -2.43 10.68 -8.61
CA TYR A 89 -3.76 11.11 -9.03
C TYR A 89 -4.44 12.00 -7.99
N LEU A 90 -4.40 11.58 -6.72
CA LEU A 90 -4.98 12.35 -5.62
C LEU A 90 -4.27 13.68 -5.39
N PHE A 91 -2.94 13.71 -5.52
CA PHE A 91 -2.15 14.93 -5.42
C PHE A 91 -2.49 15.92 -6.54
N LEU A 92 -2.55 15.45 -7.79
CA LEU A 92 -2.89 16.28 -8.95
C LEU A 92 -4.36 16.69 -8.99
N SER A 93 -5.27 15.90 -8.42
CA SER A 93 -6.71 16.23 -8.34
C SER A 93 -7.02 17.34 -7.33
N GLN A 94 -6.11 17.65 -6.41
CA GLN A 94 -6.28 18.66 -5.37
C GLN A 94 -5.49 19.96 -5.64
N GLY A 95 -4.60 19.95 -6.63
CA GLY A 95 -3.81 21.11 -7.07
C GLY A 95 -4.54 21.93 -8.12
#